data_AF-A0Q0T7-F1
#
_entry.id   AF-A0Q0T7-F1
#
_cell.length_a   1.000
_cell.length_b   1.000
_cell.length_c   1.000
_cell.angle_alpha   90.00
_cell.angle_beta   90.00
_cell.angle_gamma   90.00
#
_symmetry.space_group_name_H-M   'P 1'
#
loop_
_entity.id
_entity.type
_entity.pdbx_description
1 polymer ?
#
loop_
_entity_poly.entity_id
_entity_poly.type
_entity_poly.pdbx_seq_one_letter_code
_entity_poly.pdbx_strand_id
1 'polypeptide(L)'
;MENKLEMRKLGGQDTFLMLKIMSKTGAKNAIKEFLKKQGSFGKDKKTEEDYKAIGIEVMLDVADTVMCNLDNAQSDINKLLANLCDVKVKEIEQLDFMEYNTLIMDFFKKEELKVFFKLIFSSFK
;
A
#
# COMPACT_ATOMS: atom_id res chain seq x y z
N MET A 1 1.51 4.15 -30.50
CA MET A 1 1.23 5.09 -29.40
C MET A 1 0.53 4.27 -28.33
N GLU A 2 1.27 3.82 -27.32
CA GLU A 2 0.70 3.12 -26.17
C GLU A 2 -0.18 4.11 -25.41
N ASN A 3 -1.48 3.82 -25.30
CA ASN A 3 -2.39 4.62 -24.50
C ASN A 3 -2.07 4.37 -23.02
N LYS A 4 -1.09 5.09 -22.48
CA LYS A 4 -0.75 5.00 -21.08
C LYS A 4 -1.96 5.45 -20.25
N LEU A 5 -2.54 4.54 -19.48
CA LEU A 5 -3.59 4.86 -18.53
C LEU A 5 -3.06 5.83 -17.48
N GLU A 6 -3.69 7.00 -17.37
CA GLU A 6 -3.36 7.99 -16.34
C GLU A 6 -4.23 7.77 -15.10
N MET A 7 -3.63 7.87 -13.91
CA MET A 7 -4.36 7.75 -12.64
C MET A 7 -4.65 9.12 -12.04
N ARG A 8 -5.91 9.40 -11.71
CA ARG A 8 -6.28 10.56 -10.88
C ARG A 8 -5.58 10.54 -9.52
N LYS A 9 -5.62 11.67 -8.82
CA LYS A 9 -5.19 11.75 -7.42
C LYS A 9 -6.02 10.84 -6.52
N LEU A 10 -5.37 10.34 -5.47
CA LEU A 10 -6.08 9.59 -4.43
C LEU A 10 -7.02 10.55 -3.67
N GLY A 11 -8.28 10.14 -3.56
CA GLY A 11 -9.31 10.81 -2.78
C GLY A 11 -9.62 10.05 -1.50
N GLY A 12 -10.32 10.69 -0.56
CA GLY A 12 -10.63 10.07 0.74
C GLY A 12 -11.39 8.74 0.64
N GLN A 13 -12.27 8.58 -0.37
CA GLN A 13 -13.04 7.36 -0.60
C GLN A 13 -12.17 6.16 -1.00
N ASP A 14 -10.99 6.38 -1.59
CA ASP A 14 -10.09 5.29 -1.99
C ASP A 14 -9.54 4.55 -0.75
N THR A 15 -9.53 5.20 0.42
CA THR A 15 -9.11 4.63 1.70
C THR A 15 -9.81 3.31 2.02
N PHE A 16 -11.11 3.19 1.73
CA PHE A 16 -11.86 1.98 2.04
C PHE A 16 -11.35 0.77 1.25
N LEU A 17 -11.05 0.97 -0.03
CA LEU A 17 -10.54 -0.09 -0.89
C LEU A 17 -9.09 -0.42 -0.56
N MET A 18 -8.26 0.60 -0.27
CA MET A 18 -6.89 0.40 0.22
C MET A 18 -6.86 -0.42 1.52
N LEU A 19 -7.68 -0.08 2.51
CA LEU A 19 -7.75 -0.81 3.79
C LEU A 19 -8.25 -2.24 3.60
N LYS A 20 -9.18 -2.46 2.65
CA LYS A 20 -9.66 -3.80 2.30
C LYS A 20 -8.54 -4.64 1.68
N ILE A 21 -7.77 -4.08 0.74
CA ILE A 21 -6.58 -4.71 0.16
C ILE A 21 -5.60 -5.06 1.28
N MET A 22 -5.23 -4.10 2.13
CA MET A 22 -4.33 -4.32 3.27
C MET A 22 -4.81 -5.42 4.22
N SER A 23 -6.12 -5.55 4.42
CA SER A 23 -6.68 -6.62 5.25
C SER A 23 -6.57 -7.99 4.60
N LYS A 24 -6.80 -8.06 3.28
CA LYS A 24 -6.77 -9.31 2.51
C LYS A 24 -5.36 -9.81 2.24
N THR A 25 -4.41 -8.90 2.05
CA THR A 25 -3.00 -9.26 1.85
C THR A 25 -2.26 -9.55 3.14
N GLY A 26 -2.86 -9.28 4.30
CA GLY A 26 -2.20 -9.46 5.60
C GLY A 26 -1.32 -8.29 6.05
N ALA A 27 -1.22 -7.22 5.25
CA ALA A 27 -0.49 -5.98 5.61
C ALA A 27 -0.93 -5.42 6.98
N LYS A 28 -2.22 -5.48 7.29
CA LYS A 28 -2.76 -5.07 8.59
C LYS A 28 -2.16 -5.89 9.75
N ASN A 29 -1.95 -7.19 9.56
CA ASN A 29 -1.36 -8.06 10.56
C ASN A 29 0.15 -7.81 10.68
N ALA A 30 0.86 -7.62 9.57
CA ALA A 30 2.27 -7.24 9.57
C ALA A 30 2.50 -5.95 10.38
N ILE A 31 1.68 -4.91 10.15
CA ILE A 31 1.72 -3.67 10.95
C ILE A 31 1.45 -3.95 12.43
N LYS A 32 0.43 -4.75 12.76
CA LYS A 32 0.09 -5.10 14.15
C LYS A 32 1.20 -5.89 14.85
N GLU A 33 1.78 -6.87 14.19
CA GLU A 33 2.87 -7.69 14.73
C GLU A 33 4.11 -6.86 14.99
N PHE A 34 4.44 -5.97 14.05
CA PHE A 34 5.48 -4.99 14.25
C PHE A 34 5.22 -4.10 15.49
N LEU A 35 4.02 -3.56 15.63
CA LEU A 35 3.66 -2.72 16.78
C LEU A 35 3.74 -3.49 18.10
N LYS A 36 3.35 -4.78 18.12
CA LYS A 36 3.53 -5.65 19.29
C LYS A 36 5.01 -5.84 19.62
N LYS A 37 5.88 -6.03 18.62
CA LYS A 37 7.33 -6.05 18.81
C LYS A 37 7.80 -4.73 19.43
N GLN A 38 7.30 -3.57 18.97
CA GLN A 38 7.57 -2.24 19.56
C GLN A 38 7.14 -2.06 21.01
N GLY A 39 6.01 -2.62 21.44
CA GLY A 39 5.60 -2.63 22.84
C GLY A 39 6.61 -3.31 23.79
N SER A 40 7.51 -4.13 23.24
CA SER A 40 8.63 -4.76 23.98
C SER A 40 9.95 -3.97 23.92
N PHE A 41 10.03 -2.89 23.12
CA PHE A 41 11.21 -2.00 23.01
C PHE A 41 11.21 -0.84 24.02
N GLY A 42 10.30 -0.84 25.00
CA GLY A 42 10.10 0.24 25.97
C GLY A 42 11.08 0.30 27.14
N LYS A 43 12.40 0.24 26.90
CA LYS A 43 13.40 0.55 27.96
C LYS A 43 14.49 1.53 27.57
N ASP A 44 14.75 1.79 26.29
CA ASP A 44 15.79 2.71 25.85
C ASP A 44 15.22 3.87 25.02
N LYS A 45 15.73 5.09 25.26
CA LYS A 45 15.42 6.28 24.45
C LYS A 45 16.01 6.08 23.05
N LYS A 46 15.16 5.75 22.08
CA LYS A 46 15.52 5.69 20.66
C LYS A 46 15.65 7.09 20.06
N THR A 47 16.59 7.26 19.16
CA THR A 47 16.80 8.49 18.38
C THR A 47 15.80 8.59 17.24
N GLU A 48 15.61 9.78 16.65
CA GLU A 48 14.79 9.94 15.43
C GLU A 48 15.29 9.06 14.27
N GLU A 49 16.60 8.82 14.19
CA GLU A 49 17.23 7.98 13.18
C GLU A 49 16.87 6.50 13.37
N ASP A 50 16.80 6.02 14.62
CA ASP A 50 16.33 4.67 14.94
C ASP A 50 14.87 4.49 14.53
N TYR A 51 14.00 5.47 14.83
CA TYR A 51 12.59 5.42 14.41
C TYR A 51 12.44 5.43 12.89
N LYS A 52 13.31 6.14 12.17
CA LYS A 52 13.33 6.18 10.71
C LYS A 52 13.77 4.84 10.12
N ALA A 53 14.86 4.25 10.62
CA ALA A 53 15.36 2.95 10.17
C ALA A 53 14.32 1.84 10.41
N ILE A 54 13.72 1.85 11.60
CA ILE A 54 12.65 0.93 11.94
C ILE A 54 11.42 1.12 11.04
N GLY A 55 11.01 2.37 10.78
CA GLY A 55 9.89 2.65 9.88
C GLY A 55 10.14 2.15 8.44
N ILE A 56 11.39 2.15 7.98
CA ILE A 56 11.77 1.59 6.67
C ILE A 56 11.62 0.06 6.69
N GLU A 57 12.12 -0.62 7.72
CA GLU A 57 12.02 -2.08 7.86
C GLU A 57 10.56 -2.55 7.85
N VAL A 58 9.68 -1.84 8.56
CA VAL A 58 8.23 -2.12 8.57
C VAL A 58 7.60 -1.95 7.21
N MET A 59 7.96 -0.88 6.51
CA MET A 59 7.40 -0.61 5.20
C MET A 59 7.84 -1.65 4.17
N LEU A 60 9.06 -2.20 4.32
CA LEU A 60 9.53 -3.33 3.52
C LEU A 60 8.75 -4.61 3.85
N ASP A 61 8.61 -4.97 5.13
CA ASP A 61 7.83 -6.15 5.55
C ASP A 61 6.36 -6.08 5.11
N VAL A 62 5.75 -4.90 5.20
CA VAL A 62 4.38 -4.65 4.74
C VAL A 62 4.31 -4.75 3.22
N ALA A 63 5.26 -4.17 2.49
CA ALA A 63 5.31 -4.26 1.03
C ALA A 63 5.48 -5.72 0.57
N ASP A 64 6.39 -6.48 1.17
CA ASP A 64 6.59 -7.91 0.88
C ASP A 64 5.35 -8.73 1.19
N THR A 65 4.73 -8.50 2.36
CA THR A 65 3.47 -9.16 2.75
C THR A 65 2.37 -8.88 1.73
N VAL A 66 2.27 -7.62 1.26
CA VAL A 66 1.34 -7.24 0.18
C VAL A 66 1.66 -8.00 -1.10
N MET A 67 2.92 -7.98 -1.55
CA MET A 67 3.39 -8.59 -2.79
C MET A 67 3.17 -10.11 -2.83
N CYS A 68 3.49 -10.82 -1.75
CA CYS A 68 3.32 -12.27 -1.65
C CYS A 68 1.86 -12.74 -1.59
N ASN A 69 0.92 -11.84 -1.31
CA ASN A 69 -0.51 -12.14 -1.14
C ASN A 69 -1.40 -11.32 -2.07
N LEU A 70 -0.85 -10.80 -3.18
CA LEU A 70 -1.61 -9.98 -4.14
C LEU A 70 -2.80 -10.75 -4.74
N ASP A 71 -2.66 -12.07 -4.92
CA ASP A 71 -3.70 -12.96 -5.42
C ASP A 71 -4.98 -12.90 -4.56
N ASN A 72 -4.83 -12.86 -3.23
CA ASN A 72 -5.93 -12.73 -2.28
C ASN A 72 -6.71 -11.41 -2.43
N ALA A 73 -6.09 -10.39 -3.03
CA ALA A 73 -6.65 -9.06 -3.22
C ALA A 73 -6.87 -8.68 -4.70
N GLN A 74 -6.63 -9.57 -5.66
CA GLN A 74 -6.63 -9.27 -7.10
C GLN A 74 -7.87 -8.47 -7.54
N SER A 75 -9.07 -8.94 -7.16
CA SER A 75 -10.33 -8.27 -7.53
C SER A 75 -10.49 -6.86 -6.94
N ASP A 76 -9.94 -6.60 -5.76
CA ASP A 76 -9.99 -5.28 -5.13
C ASP A 76 -8.89 -4.36 -5.69
N ILE A 77 -7.72 -4.91 -6.05
CA ILE A 77 -6.65 -4.19 -6.76
C ILE A 77 -7.15 -3.74 -8.13
N ASN A 78 -7.75 -4.63 -8.93
CA ASN A 78 -8.28 -4.27 -10.24
C ASN A 78 -9.37 -3.20 -10.15
N LYS A 79 -10.23 -3.25 -9.12
CA LYS A 79 -11.20 -2.20 -8.83
C LYS A 79 -10.54 -0.88 -8.47
N LEU A 80 -9.48 -0.89 -7.68
CA LEU A 80 -8.76 0.33 -7.29
C LEU A 80 -8.14 1.00 -8.51
N LEU A 81 -7.41 0.23 -9.32
CA LEU A 81 -6.78 0.73 -10.53
C LEU A 81 -7.84 1.25 -11.53
N ALA A 82 -8.93 0.53 -11.73
CA ALA A 82 -10.04 0.95 -12.59
C ALA A 82 -10.64 2.30 -12.13
N ASN A 83 -10.92 2.43 -10.82
CA ASN A 83 -11.45 3.67 -10.24
C ASN A 83 -10.47 4.85 -10.32
N LEU A 84 -9.16 4.58 -10.31
CA LEU A 84 -8.13 5.61 -10.45
C LEU A 84 -7.93 6.03 -11.90
N CYS A 85 -8.12 5.12 -12.85
CA CYS A 85 -7.99 5.39 -14.28
C CYS A 85 -9.31 5.81 -14.94
N ASP A 86 -10.42 5.83 -14.20
CA ASP A 86 -11.77 6.10 -14.71
C ASP A 86 -12.18 5.16 -15.87
N VAL A 87 -11.82 3.88 -15.72
CA VAL A 87 -12.12 2.82 -16.68
C VAL A 87 -12.88 1.68 -16.02
N LYS A 88 -13.36 0.71 -16.80
CA LYS A 88 -13.97 -0.51 -16.27
C LYS A 88 -12.90 -1.47 -15.77
N VAL A 89 -13.26 -2.25 -14.74
CA VAL A 89 -12.40 -3.33 -14.21
C VAL A 89 -11.92 -4.30 -15.31
N LYS A 90 -12.78 -4.61 -16.28
CA LYS A 90 -12.42 -5.49 -17.41
C LYS A 90 -11.31 -4.93 -18.29
N GLU A 91 -11.19 -3.61 -18.39
CA GLU A 91 -10.11 -2.98 -19.17
C GLU A 91 -8.77 -3.16 -18.46
N ILE A 92 -8.76 -3.09 -17.12
CA ILE A 92 -7.58 -3.38 -16.30
C ILE A 92 -7.17 -4.87 -16.41
N GLU A 93 -8.14 -5.78 -16.41
CA GLU A 93 -7.90 -7.23 -16.54
C GLU A 93 -7.37 -7.65 -17.91
N GLN A 94 -7.52 -6.80 -18.92
CA GLN A 94 -7.08 -7.05 -20.29
C GLN A 94 -5.71 -6.43 -20.61
N LEU A 95 -5.13 -5.66 -19.68
CA LEU A 95 -3.79 -5.11 -19.81
C LEU A 95 -2.77 -6.22 -19.98
N ASP A 96 -1.76 -5.96 -20.81
CA ASP A 96 -0.63 -6.87 -20.88
C ASP A 96 0.20 -6.86 -19.58
N PHE A 97 1.10 -7.82 -19.44
CA PHE A 97 1.91 -7.98 -18.24
C PHE A 97 2.71 -6.72 -17.90
N MET A 98 3.29 -6.03 -18.90
CA MET A 98 4.11 -4.85 -18.68
C MET A 98 3.25 -3.63 -18.33
N GLU A 99 2.12 -3.45 -19.02
CA GLU A 99 1.15 -2.38 -18.75
C GLU A 99 0.59 -2.49 -17.34
N TYR A 100 0.12 -3.68 -16.95
CA TYR A 100 -0.47 -3.92 -15.63
C TYR A 100 0.53 -3.67 -14.50
N ASN A 101 1.75 -4.21 -14.60
CA ASN A 101 2.79 -3.99 -13.58
C ASN A 101 3.27 -2.55 -13.54
N THR A 102 3.36 -1.87 -14.69
CA THR A 102 3.67 -0.43 -14.73
C THR A 102 2.60 0.38 -14.01
N LEU A 103 1.32 0.03 -14.17
CA LEU A 103 0.21 0.69 -13.50
C LEU A 103 0.26 0.49 -11.98
N ILE A 104 0.59 -0.72 -11.50
CA ILE A 104 0.84 -0.98 -10.07
C ILE A 104 2.00 -0.12 -9.55
N MET A 105 3.12 -0.07 -10.27
CA MET A 105 4.28 0.70 -9.84
C MET A 105 4.00 2.20 -9.82
N ASP A 106 3.23 2.72 -10.78
CA ASP A 106 2.81 4.12 -10.81
C ASP A 106 1.85 4.45 -9.65
N PHE A 107 1.06 3.48 -9.15
CA PHE A 107 0.23 3.64 -7.96
C PHE A 107 1.12 3.82 -6.72
N PHE A 108 2.12 2.95 -6.52
CA PHE A 108 3.04 3.03 -5.38
C PHE A 108 3.91 4.30 -5.35
N LYS A 109 4.08 4.98 -6.49
CA LYS A 109 4.79 6.27 -6.58
C LYS A 109 3.95 7.47 -6.14
N LYS A 110 2.65 7.31 -5.91
CA LYS A 110 1.76 8.42 -5.52
C LYS A 110 2.16 9.02 -4.17
N GLU A 111 2.34 10.34 -4.13
CA GLU A 111 2.76 11.08 -2.92
C GLU A 111 1.74 10.93 -1.77
N GLU A 112 0.46 10.81 -2.09
CA GLU A 112 -0.62 10.63 -1.12
C GLU A 112 -0.46 9.36 -0.28
N LEU A 113 0.15 8.30 -0.84
CA LEU A 113 0.44 7.07 -0.09
C LEU A 113 1.46 7.32 1.02
N LYS A 114 2.49 8.13 0.76
CA LYS A 114 3.49 8.49 1.79
C LYS A 114 2.83 9.19 2.98
N VAL A 115 1.93 10.13 2.70
CA VAL A 115 1.17 10.86 3.73
C VAL A 115 0.24 9.91 4.48
N PHE A 116 -0.46 9.02 3.77
CA PHE A 116 -1.36 8.03 4.38
C PHE A 116 -0.64 7.09 5.35
N PHE A 117 0.49 6.51 4.94
CA PHE A 117 1.27 5.64 5.81
C PHE A 117 1.85 6.42 7.00
N LYS A 118 2.34 7.64 6.79
CA LYS A 118 2.78 8.51 7.89
C LYS A 118 1.66 8.73 8.93
N LEU A 119 0.42 8.96 8.49
CA LEU A 119 -0.73 9.11 9.39
C LEU A 119 -0.98 7.84 10.19
N ILE A 120 -1.05 6.67 9.53
CA ILE A 120 -1.21 5.38 10.19
C ILE A 120 -0.15 5.20 11.29
N PHE A 121 1.13 5.42 10.97
CA PHE A 121 2.20 5.23 11.95
C PHE A 121 2.20 6.29 13.06
N SER A 122 1.77 7.52 12.77
CA SER A 122 1.68 8.59 13.77
C SER A 122 0.58 8.37 14.82
N SER A 123 -0.44 7.57 14.51
CA SER A 123 -1.54 7.24 15.43
C SER A 123 -1.17 6.23 16.51
N PHE A 124 0.05 5.68 16.50
CA PHE A 124 0.54 4.71 17.50
C PHE A 124 1.44 5.33 18.59
N LYS A 125 1.23 6.62 18.90
CA LYS A 125 1.81 7.26 20.09
C LYS A 125 1.31 6.63 21.38
#